data_AF-A0A3S3EL12-F1
#
_entry.id   AF-A0A3S3EL12-F1
#
_cell.length_a   1.000
_cell.length_b   1.000
_cell.length_c   1.000
_cell.angle_alpha   90.00
_cell.angle_beta   90.00
_cell.angle_gamma   90.00
#
_symmetry.space_group_name_H-M   'P 1'
#
loop_
_entity.id
_entity.type
_entity.pdbx_description
1 polymer ?
#
loop_
_entity_poly.entity_id
_entity_poly.type
_entity_poly.pdbx_seq_one_letter_code
_entity_poly.pdbx_strand_id
1 'polypeptide(L)'
;MDSRAARTFAINGVIVDVAGGFVRDREGREIALRPQAFDLLKYLLENAGRLVTKDELMQAVWPGVFVTDDSLVQCVRDIRRALHDESQSVLKAVPKRGYRLAIVAADPPSAPVRWRWTAATVALGLLAAGAVWLFMGLAIEKRSDTVLPSVAVLPFQAIGGEASVQRLAGGLTEDIITDLARFPEFRVIAHNSTEVYEGKPANPTEVGAALGAGFVVEGSIQRQADRVRVTAQFIDAKTGNHLWSNRWDRPDRDLFAIQTEIAEQVSNRLGGGAGLIQEAGRITAHRKPPGNLNAYELYLIGTEKLEQINRADVEEAIRLLSRATELDPTLARAWVELHHSHSVLASFDIEPEKNRRIAAEAAKRAVALDPADAEAHAVLARSLVVKGDLARAKAEFDAALRMAPNQFEIVTFYVPWASTFGEAERGAEMADQAIQLNPNYPLWSTRLFAHAYFVVGRYDDALLMMDRLAPENYGIWGWTYRPAALAAVGRTEEAKTLISETLKRFPDLTIEGRVNEPLVNTDADRKRLMETMRLAGFPPCASPELLAKIDKPVRLPECLAN
;
A
#
# COMPACT_ATOMS: atom_id res chain seq x y z
N MET A 1 -5.99 64.64 -1.78
CA MET A 1 -4.73 63.89 -1.81
C MET A 1 -4.10 63.98 -0.43
N ASP A 2 -3.43 62.89 -0.03
CA ASP A 2 -2.83 62.55 1.27
C ASP A 2 -3.81 62.22 2.41
N SER A 3 -3.85 61.01 2.99
CA SER A 3 -3.10 59.76 2.80
C SER A 3 -3.95 58.61 3.37
N ARG A 4 -4.53 57.73 2.54
CA ARG A 4 -4.95 56.40 3.03
C ARG A 4 -3.68 55.59 3.21
N ALA A 5 -2.97 55.84 4.30
CA ALA A 5 -1.80 55.06 4.66
C ALA A 5 -2.20 53.58 4.71
N ALA A 6 -1.55 52.77 3.89
CA ALA A 6 -1.66 51.32 3.96
C ALA A 6 -1.41 50.90 5.42
N ARG A 7 -2.44 50.41 6.10
CA ARG A 7 -2.30 49.87 7.46
C ARG A 7 -1.75 48.46 7.33
N THR A 8 -0.44 48.41 7.15
CA THR A 8 0.32 47.17 7.14
C THR A 8 0.83 46.89 8.55
N PHE A 9 0.60 45.68 9.05
CA PHE A 9 1.06 45.24 10.35
C PHE A 9 2.13 44.16 10.20
N ALA A 10 3.25 44.29 10.91
CA ALA A 10 4.29 43.28 10.96
C ALA A 10 4.21 42.52 12.30
N ILE A 11 3.94 41.21 12.25
CA ILE A 11 3.77 40.35 13.42
C ILE A 11 4.55 39.05 13.19
N ASN A 12 5.52 38.74 14.06
CA ASN A 12 6.42 37.59 13.88
C ASN A 12 7.15 37.54 12.51
N GLY A 13 7.27 38.69 11.84
CA GLY A 13 7.80 38.83 10.48
C GLY A 13 6.82 38.48 9.36
N VAL A 14 5.56 38.25 9.69
CA VAL A 14 4.45 38.18 8.75
C VAL A 14 3.89 39.58 8.56
N ILE A 15 3.68 39.97 7.31
CA ILE A 15 3.18 41.27 6.90
C ILE A 15 1.70 41.12 6.54
N VAL A 16 0.81 41.76 7.30
CA VAL A 16 -0.63 41.78 7.04
C VAL A 16 -1.01 43.11 6.41
N ASP A 17 -1.46 43.10 5.16
CA ASP A 17 -2.01 44.27 4.49
C ASP A 17 -3.54 44.25 4.55
N VAL A 18 -4.08 45.05 5.47
CA VAL A 18 -5.53 45.15 5.71
C VAL A 18 -6.27 45.80 4.54
N ALA A 19 -5.62 46.70 3.81
CA ALA A 19 -6.22 47.38 2.67
C ALA A 19 -6.15 46.51 1.40
N GLY A 20 -5.04 45.78 1.25
CA GLY A 20 -4.81 44.86 0.14
C GLY A 20 -5.56 43.52 0.26
N GLY A 21 -5.91 43.08 1.48
CA GLY A 21 -6.61 41.81 1.68
C GLY A 21 -5.69 40.59 1.73
N PHE A 22 -4.39 40.80 1.95
CA PHE A 22 -3.37 39.74 1.83
C PHE A 22 -2.48 39.65 3.07
N VAL A 23 -1.95 38.47 3.31
CA VAL A 23 -0.95 38.18 4.35
C VAL A 23 0.29 37.62 3.66
N ARG A 24 1.48 38.09 4.01
CA ARG A 24 2.76 37.67 3.40
C ARG A 24 3.80 37.28 4.43
N ASP A 25 4.64 36.30 4.11
CA ASP A 25 5.79 35.92 4.93
C ASP A 25 6.97 36.92 4.80
N ARG A 26 8.08 36.64 5.49
CA ARG A 26 9.29 37.48 5.49
C ARG A 26 9.94 37.58 4.12
N GLU A 27 9.72 36.58 3.28
CA GLU A 27 10.23 36.47 1.91
C GLU A 27 9.27 37.10 0.87
N GLY A 28 8.12 37.63 1.32
CA GLY A 28 7.13 38.32 0.48
C GLY A 28 6.13 37.40 -0.23
N ARG A 29 6.11 36.09 0.09
CA ARG A 29 5.15 35.13 -0.47
C ARG A 29 3.81 35.24 0.25
N GLU A 30 2.72 35.10 -0.49
CA GLU A 30 1.37 35.20 0.06
C GLU A 30 0.98 33.94 0.84
N ILE A 31 0.48 34.14 2.06
CA ILE A 31 -0.06 33.11 2.95
C ILE A 31 -1.58 33.11 2.77
N ALA A 32 -2.11 32.05 2.17
CA ALA A 32 -3.55 31.90 1.97
C ALA A 32 -4.28 31.75 3.32
N LEU A 33 -5.24 32.64 3.57
CA LEU A 33 -6.18 32.57 4.70
C LEU A 33 -7.60 32.47 4.16
N ARG A 34 -8.44 31.68 4.84
CA ARG A 34 -9.88 31.63 4.52
C ARG A 34 -10.50 33.03 4.71
N PRO A 35 -11.50 33.44 3.91
CA PRO A 35 -12.09 34.78 3.98
C PRO A 35 -12.52 35.17 5.39
N GLN A 36 -13.23 34.29 6.11
CA GLN A 36 -13.70 34.56 7.47
C GLN A 36 -12.55 34.64 8.49
N ALA A 37 -11.46 33.89 8.28
CA ALA A 37 -10.27 33.98 9.13
C ALA A 37 -9.51 35.29 8.89
N PHE A 38 -9.49 35.78 7.66
CA PHE A 38 -8.92 37.09 7.33
C PHE A 38 -9.76 38.23 7.90
N ASP A 39 -11.09 38.19 7.77
CA ASP A 39 -11.99 39.20 8.35
C ASP A 39 -11.89 39.24 9.89
N LEU A 40 -11.76 38.08 10.52
CA LEU A 40 -11.50 37.97 11.95
C LEU A 40 -10.15 38.60 12.35
N LEU A 41 -9.08 38.32 11.59
CA LEU A 41 -7.76 38.90 11.82
C LEU A 41 -7.78 40.43 11.66
N LYS A 42 -8.45 40.93 10.62
CA LYS A 42 -8.65 42.36 10.38
C LYS A 42 -9.34 43.02 11.56
N TYR A 43 -10.45 42.45 12.03
CA TYR A 43 -11.19 43.02 13.16
C TYR A 43 -10.35 43.03 14.45
N LEU A 44 -9.55 41.98 14.69
CA LEU A 44 -8.63 41.89 15.83
C LEU A 44 -7.46 42.89 15.74
N LEU A 45 -6.94 43.16 14.53
CA LEU A 45 -5.90 44.17 14.29
C LEU A 45 -6.41 45.59 14.53
N GLU A 46 -7.62 45.89 14.07
CA GLU A 46 -8.29 47.17 14.31
C GLU A 46 -8.59 47.42 15.80
N ASN A 47 -8.68 46.35 16.59
CA ASN A 47 -8.92 46.36 18.04
C ASN A 47 -7.70 45.87 18.84
N ALA A 48 -6.49 45.96 18.30
CA ALA A 48 -5.29 45.45 18.94
C ALA A 48 -5.10 45.99 20.36
N GLY A 49 -4.71 45.13 21.28
CA GLY A 49 -4.57 45.42 22.71
C GLY A 49 -5.88 45.37 23.51
N ARG A 50 -7.06 45.45 22.87
CA ARG A 50 -8.37 45.31 23.52
C ARG A 50 -8.79 43.84 23.61
N LEU A 51 -9.45 43.48 24.71
CA LEU A 51 -10.19 42.20 24.78
C LEU A 51 -11.49 42.34 23.99
N VAL A 52 -11.61 41.54 22.92
CA VAL A 52 -12.81 41.45 22.09
C VAL A 52 -13.58 40.19 22.48
N THR A 53 -14.87 40.30 22.77
CA THR A 53 -15.66 39.16 23.27
C THR A 53 -16.01 38.18 22.14
N LYS A 54 -16.35 36.93 22.47
CA LYS A 54 -16.80 35.96 21.45
C LYS A 54 -18.02 36.46 20.69
N ASP A 55 -19.04 36.95 21.40
CA ASP A 55 -20.26 37.48 20.78
C ASP A 55 -19.98 38.64 19.82
N GLU A 56 -19.04 39.52 20.19
CA GLU A 56 -18.61 40.64 19.36
C GLU A 56 -17.90 40.16 18.08
N LEU A 57 -16.99 39.19 18.18
CA LEU A 57 -16.32 38.59 17.03
C LEU A 57 -17.32 37.85 16.13
N MET A 58 -18.29 37.17 16.73
CA MET A 58 -19.34 36.44 16.00
C MET A 58 -20.23 37.41 15.22
N GLN A 59 -20.65 38.50 15.85
CA GLN A 59 -21.47 39.53 15.20
C GLN A 59 -20.72 40.32 14.13
N ALA A 60 -19.42 40.55 14.31
CA ALA A 60 -18.59 41.30 13.38
C ALA A 60 -18.25 40.51 12.10
N VAL A 61 -17.93 39.22 12.23
CA VAL A 61 -17.47 38.38 11.11
C VAL A 61 -18.62 37.61 10.45
N TRP A 62 -19.69 37.30 11.19
CA TRP A 62 -20.86 36.57 10.69
C TRP A 62 -22.17 37.32 10.95
N PRO A 63 -22.40 38.51 10.35
CA PRO A 63 -23.60 39.29 10.60
C PRO A 63 -24.85 38.52 10.13
N GLY A 64 -25.75 38.20 11.06
CA GLY A 64 -27.04 37.56 10.76
C GLY A 64 -26.98 36.06 10.45
N VAL A 65 -25.84 35.39 10.71
CA VAL A 65 -25.67 33.94 10.53
C VAL A 65 -25.41 33.27 11.87
N PHE A 66 -26.20 32.23 12.20
CA PHE A 66 -25.93 31.41 13.37
C PHE A 66 -24.72 30.51 13.10
N VAL A 67 -23.60 30.80 13.78
CA VAL A 67 -22.38 30.00 13.77
C VAL A 67 -22.09 29.48 15.18
N THR A 68 -21.50 28.30 15.28
CA THR A 68 -21.07 27.72 16.57
C THR A 68 -19.71 28.27 16.99
N ASP A 69 -19.40 28.18 18.28
CA ASP A 69 -18.09 28.55 18.85
C ASP A 69 -16.90 27.89 18.12
N ASP A 70 -17.11 26.71 17.54
CA ASP A 70 -16.09 25.98 16.76
C ASP A 70 -15.66 26.73 15.50
N SER A 71 -16.56 27.51 14.89
CA SER A 71 -16.24 28.34 13.71
C SER A 71 -15.23 29.44 14.07
N LEU A 72 -15.41 30.07 15.24
CA LEU A 72 -14.49 31.05 15.78
C LEU A 72 -13.14 30.42 16.16
N VAL A 73 -13.16 29.26 16.83
CA VAL A 73 -11.95 28.51 17.19
C VAL A 73 -11.14 28.12 15.96
N GLN A 74 -11.80 27.65 14.90
CA GLN A 74 -11.14 27.26 13.65
C GLN A 74 -10.52 28.47 12.93
N CYS A 75 -11.18 29.64 12.93
CA CYS A 75 -10.59 30.87 12.39
C CYS A 75 -9.38 31.33 13.21
N VAL A 76 -9.45 31.29 14.55
CA VAL A 76 -8.32 31.62 15.42
C VAL A 76 -7.13 30.69 15.19
N ARG A 77 -7.38 29.39 14.93
CA ARG A 77 -6.31 28.42 14.63
C ARG A 77 -5.58 28.76 13.34
N ASP A 78 -6.32 29.16 12.31
CA ASP A 78 -5.72 29.53 11.02
C ASP A 78 -4.90 30.81 11.12
N ILE A 79 -5.41 31.80 11.88
CA ILE A 79 -4.67 33.04 12.16
C ILE A 79 -3.36 32.74 12.88
N ARG A 80 -3.38 31.89 13.91
CA ARG A 80 -2.16 31.53 14.65
C ARG A 80 -1.13 30.85 13.75
N ARG A 81 -1.57 29.97 12.87
CA ARG A 81 -0.68 29.33 11.89
C ARG A 81 -0.08 30.35 10.93
N ALA A 82 -0.91 31.25 10.40
CA ALA A 82 -0.48 32.27 9.45
C ALA A 82 0.48 33.29 10.09
N LEU A 83 0.34 33.60 11.38
CA LEU A 83 1.22 34.50 12.13
C LEU A 83 2.39 33.79 12.82
N HIS A 84 2.58 32.48 12.59
CA HIS A 84 3.57 31.66 13.31
C HIS A 84 3.49 31.81 14.85
N ASP A 85 2.28 31.97 15.40
CA ASP A 85 2.00 32.16 16.82
C ASP A 85 1.63 30.83 17.52
N GLU A 86 2.50 29.81 17.37
CA GLU A 86 2.28 28.49 17.98
C GLU A 86 2.33 28.53 19.52
N SER A 87 3.11 29.47 20.08
CA SER A 87 3.21 29.73 21.51
C SER A 87 2.05 30.56 22.09
N GLN A 88 1.08 30.97 21.26
CA GLN A 88 -0.10 31.78 21.63
C GLN A 88 0.28 33.10 22.36
N SER A 89 1.42 33.66 21.96
CA SER A 89 2.01 34.86 22.53
C SER A 89 1.40 36.15 21.96
N VAL A 90 0.95 36.09 20.70
CA VAL A 90 0.37 37.22 19.95
C VAL A 90 -1.16 37.24 20.09
N LEU A 91 -1.85 36.15 19.71
CA LEU A 91 -3.31 36.06 19.81
C LEU A 91 -3.70 35.27 21.06
N LYS A 92 -3.91 36.00 22.16
CA LYS A 92 -4.19 35.44 23.49
C LYS A 92 -5.69 35.17 23.66
N ALA A 93 -6.01 33.93 24.05
CA ALA A 93 -7.35 33.57 24.49
C ALA A 93 -7.53 33.99 25.95
N VAL A 94 -8.63 34.68 26.26
CA VAL A 94 -9.04 34.99 27.63
C VAL A 94 -10.19 34.03 27.99
N PRO A 95 -9.98 33.10 28.93
CA PRO A 95 -10.95 32.06 29.25
C PRO A 95 -12.35 32.62 29.50
N LYS A 96 -13.36 32.02 28.85
CA LYS A 96 -14.79 32.37 28.96
C LYS A 96 -15.15 33.81 28.55
N ARG A 97 -14.26 34.57 27.91
CA ARG A 97 -14.52 35.97 27.53
C ARG A 97 -14.30 36.25 26.06
N GLY A 98 -13.16 35.85 25.48
CA GLY A 98 -12.85 36.14 24.08
C GLY A 98 -11.35 36.15 23.77
N TYR A 99 -10.93 37.01 22.85
CA TYR A 99 -9.54 37.06 22.36
C TYR A 99 -8.96 38.46 22.41
N ARG A 100 -7.63 38.56 22.58
CA ARG A 100 -6.88 39.81 22.54
C ARG A 100 -5.63 39.62 21.69
N LEU A 101 -5.45 40.48 20.70
CA LEU A 101 -4.24 40.54 19.88
C LEU A 101 -3.22 41.49 20.54
N ALA A 102 -2.06 40.97 20.91
CA ALA A 102 -0.96 41.75 21.47
C ALA A 102 0.03 42.10 20.35
N ILE A 103 0.08 43.37 19.94
CA ILE A 103 1.11 43.87 19.03
C ILE A 103 2.24 44.43 19.89
N VAL A 104 3.42 43.82 19.83
CA VAL A 104 4.66 44.41 20.35
C VAL A 104 5.30 45.18 19.19
N ALA A 105 5.31 46.51 19.27
CA ALA A 105 6.00 47.33 18.27
C ALA A 105 7.51 47.08 18.38
N ALA A 106 8.14 46.60 17.31
CA ALA A 106 9.59 46.46 17.23
C ALA A 106 10.18 47.75 16.63
N ASP A 107 10.99 48.48 17.40
CA ASP A 107 11.80 49.59 16.89
C ASP A 107 12.86 49.09 15.90
N PRO A 108 13.23 49.89 14.88
CA PRO A 108 14.19 49.48 13.86
C PRO A 108 15.62 49.38 14.42
N PRO A 109 16.44 48.41 13.98
CA PRO A 109 17.73 48.14 14.58
C PRO A 109 18.77 49.20 14.19
N SER A 110 19.51 49.69 15.19
CA SER A 110 20.71 50.53 15.04
C SER A 110 21.97 49.68 14.87
N ALA A 111 22.98 50.28 14.23
CA ALA A 111 24.19 49.69 13.67
C ALA A 111 25.22 49.16 14.71
N PRO A 112 26.30 48.45 14.29
CA PRO A 112 26.93 47.36 15.05
C PRO A 112 28.12 47.77 15.93
N VAL A 113 28.44 46.93 16.92
CA VAL A 113 29.72 46.94 17.65
C VAL A 113 30.54 45.70 17.30
N ARG A 114 31.82 45.97 17.04
CA ARG A 114 32.88 45.09 16.52
C ARG A 114 33.41 44.15 17.60
N TRP A 115 33.70 42.89 17.23
CA TRP A 115 34.87 42.19 17.78
C TRP A 115 35.51 41.31 16.71
N ARG A 116 36.81 41.50 16.53
CA ARG A 116 37.67 40.89 15.50
C ARG A 116 38.29 39.60 16.06
N TRP A 117 38.67 38.72 15.13
CA TRP A 117 39.66 37.63 15.23
C TRP A 117 39.19 36.27 15.76
N THR A 118 38.66 35.43 14.86
CA THR A 118 38.94 33.96 14.75
C THR A 118 38.45 33.41 13.38
N ALA A 119 38.61 34.17 12.29
CA ALA A 119 38.03 33.81 10.99
C ALA A 119 38.77 32.72 10.19
N ALA A 120 39.88 32.17 10.68
CA ALA A 120 40.70 31.25 9.87
C ALA A 120 40.45 29.74 10.12
N THR A 121 39.86 29.34 11.26
CA THR A 121 39.62 27.92 11.57
C THR A 121 38.17 27.47 11.34
N VAL A 122 37.22 28.40 11.35
CA VAL A 122 35.80 28.11 11.08
C VAL A 122 35.52 28.01 9.57
N ALA A 123 36.28 28.72 8.72
CA ALA A 123 36.07 28.72 7.27
C ALA A 123 36.31 27.34 6.60
N LEU A 124 37.29 26.56 7.08
CA LEU A 124 37.55 25.22 6.52
C LEU A 124 36.55 24.17 7.06
N GLY A 125 36.13 24.32 8.32
CA GLY A 125 35.05 23.51 8.91
C GLY A 125 33.68 23.80 8.28
N LEU A 126 33.38 25.05 7.93
CA LEU A 126 32.14 25.45 7.25
C LEU A 126 32.14 25.08 5.76
N LEU A 127 33.29 24.98 5.10
CA LEU A 127 33.37 24.48 3.72
C LEU A 127 33.25 22.96 3.68
N ALA A 128 33.80 22.22 4.64
CA ALA A 128 33.61 20.77 4.74
C ALA A 128 32.19 20.41 5.21
N ALA A 129 31.64 21.11 6.22
CA ALA A 129 30.26 20.95 6.64
C ALA A 129 29.27 21.47 5.58
N GLY A 130 29.62 22.53 4.85
CA GLY A 130 28.85 23.05 3.73
C GLY A 130 28.87 22.13 2.51
N ALA A 131 29.99 21.44 2.24
CA ALA A 131 30.07 20.42 1.20
C ALA A 131 29.35 19.13 1.59
N VAL A 132 29.41 18.72 2.87
CA VAL A 132 28.60 17.61 3.41
C VAL A 132 27.11 17.98 3.44
N TRP A 133 26.76 19.24 3.73
CA TRP A 133 25.38 19.75 3.67
C TRP A 133 24.89 19.98 2.25
N LEU A 134 25.76 20.29 1.28
CA LEU A 134 25.41 20.29 -0.15
C LEU A 134 25.29 18.86 -0.70
N PHE A 135 26.16 17.92 -0.29
CA PHE A 135 26.06 16.52 -0.70
C PHE A 135 24.90 15.77 -0.01
N MET A 136 24.62 16.04 1.27
CA MET A 136 23.40 15.56 1.95
C MET A 136 22.16 16.35 1.54
N GLY A 137 22.28 17.64 1.23
CA GLY A 137 21.17 18.50 0.79
C GLY A 137 20.74 18.26 -0.66
N LEU A 138 21.65 17.80 -1.52
CA LEU A 138 21.32 17.29 -2.86
C LEU A 138 20.90 15.80 -2.85
N ALA A 139 21.20 15.06 -1.77
CA ALA A 139 20.71 13.69 -1.55
C ALA A 139 19.43 13.63 -0.71
N ILE A 140 18.94 14.76 -0.19
CA ILE A 140 17.66 14.92 0.47
C ILE A 140 16.91 16.06 -0.24
N GLU A 141 16.73 15.92 -1.56
CA GLU A 141 15.40 16.23 -2.09
C GLU A 141 14.47 15.18 -1.46
N LYS A 142 13.95 15.54 -0.29
CA LYS A 142 12.79 14.85 0.29
C LYS A 142 11.76 14.90 -0.83
N ARG A 143 11.55 13.78 -1.54
CA ARG A 143 10.31 13.55 -2.26
C ARG A 143 9.24 13.99 -1.26
N SER A 144 8.49 15.02 -1.64
CA SER A 144 7.19 15.22 -1.04
C SER A 144 6.47 13.91 -1.31
N ASP A 145 6.53 12.95 -0.38
CA ASP A 145 5.64 11.81 -0.37
C ASP A 145 4.25 12.42 -0.24
N THR A 146 3.64 12.70 -1.38
CA THR A 146 2.20 12.86 -1.46
C THR A 146 1.65 11.57 -0.91
N VAL A 147 1.27 11.58 0.38
CA VAL A 147 0.61 10.45 1.02
C VAL A 147 -0.69 10.27 0.25
N LEU A 148 -0.69 9.27 -0.63
CA LEU A 148 -1.87 8.92 -1.40
C LEU A 148 -3.02 8.64 -0.41
N PRO A 149 -4.24 9.14 -0.69
CA PRO A 149 -5.43 8.73 0.05
C PRO A 149 -5.47 7.21 0.22
N SER A 150 -5.93 6.71 1.36
CA SER A 150 -6.09 5.28 1.61
C SER A 150 -7.55 4.94 1.90
N VAL A 151 -8.06 3.88 1.30
CA VAL A 151 -9.45 3.41 1.43
C VAL A 151 -9.45 2.02 2.02
N ALA A 152 -10.19 1.80 3.10
CA ALA A 152 -10.53 0.46 3.57
C ALA A 152 -11.98 0.13 3.18
N VAL A 153 -12.22 -1.06 2.66
CA VAL A 153 -13.57 -1.55 2.35
C VAL A 153 -13.92 -2.60 3.39
N LEU A 154 -14.87 -2.29 4.26
CA LEU A 154 -15.32 -3.23 5.28
C LEU A 154 -16.19 -4.34 4.67
N PRO A 155 -16.19 -5.55 5.28
CA PRO A 155 -17.09 -6.62 4.88
C PRO A 155 -18.54 -6.14 4.84
N PHE A 156 -19.17 -6.25 3.67
CA PHE A 156 -20.58 -5.91 3.52
C PHE A 156 -21.43 -6.84 4.40
N GLN A 157 -22.39 -6.27 5.11
CA GLN A 157 -23.26 -7.05 6.00
C GLN A 157 -24.31 -7.80 5.19
N ALA A 158 -24.42 -9.12 5.37
CA ALA A 158 -25.51 -9.90 4.79
C ALA A 158 -26.77 -9.82 5.65
N ILE A 159 -27.85 -9.28 5.09
CA ILE A 159 -29.15 -9.20 5.75
C ILE A 159 -29.98 -10.43 5.37
N GLY A 160 -30.46 -11.18 6.37
CA GLY A 160 -31.35 -12.33 6.19
C GLY A 160 -30.77 -13.66 6.66
N GLY A 161 -29.47 -13.73 6.99
CA GLY A 161 -28.84 -14.88 7.65
C GLY A 161 -28.60 -16.12 6.76
N GLU A 162 -28.88 -16.05 5.45
CA GLU A 162 -28.58 -17.13 4.51
C GLU A 162 -27.08 -17.17 4.20
N ALA A 163 -26.47 -18.36 4.27
CA ALA A 163 -25.03 -18.54 4.00
C ALA A 163 -24.64 -18.15 2.56
N SER A 164 -25.54 -18.33 1.59
CA SER A 164 -25.34 -17.87 0.21
C SER A 164 -25.23 -16.34 0.13
N VAL A 165 -26.04 -15.60 0.89
CA VAL A 165 -25.98 -14.14 0.94
C VAL A 165 -24.72 -13.67 1.67
N GLN A 166 -24.30 -14.38 2.73
CA GLN A 166 -23.01 -14.11 3.40
C GLN A 166 -21.84 -14.23 2.42
N ARG A 167 -21.77 -15.34 1.67
CA ARG A 167 -20.72 -15.53 0.65
C ARG A 167 -20.76 -14.46 -0.44
N LEU A 168 -21.96 -14.12 -0.92
CA LEU A 168 -22.12 -13.03 -1.89
C LEU A 168 -21.64 -11.68 -1.32
N ALA A 169 -21.84 -11.42 -0.02
CA ALA A 169 -21.36 -10.21 0.63
C ALA A 169 -19.82 -10.15 0.71
N GLY A 170 -19.19 -11.27 1.06
CA GLY A 170 -17.73 -11.43 1.01
C GLY A 170 -17.19 -11.19 -0.39
N GLY A 171 -17.72 -11.89 -1.40
CA GLY A 171 -17.30 -11.73 -2.79
C GLY A 171 -17.55 -10.33 -3.35
N LEU A 172 -18.66 -9.66 -2.98
CA LEU A 172 -18.90 -8.26 -3.34
C LEU A 172 -17.83 -7.32 -2.74
N THR A 173 -17.46 -7.56 -1.48
CA THR A 173 -16.44 -6.78 -0.79
C THR A 173 -15.09 -6.90 -1.50
N GLU A 174 -14.68 -8.12 -1.80
CA GLU A 174 -13.43 -8.42 -2.51
C GLU A 174 -13.41 -7.84 -3.93
N ASP A 175 -14.52 -7.92 -4.66
CA ASP A 175 -14.65 -7.36 -6.00
C ASP A 175 -14.57 -5.83 -5.99
N ILE A 176 -15.15 -5.15 -4.99
CA ILE A 176 -15.00 -3.70 -4.82
C ILE A 176 -13.54 -3.34 -4.53
N ILE A 177 -12.87 -4.07 -3.63
CA ILE A 177 -11.43 -3.87 -3.33
C ILE A 177 -10.61 -4.01 -4.60
N THR A 178 -10.86 -5.06 -5.38
CA THR A 178 -10.11 -5.33 -6.61
C THR A 178 -10.32 -4.23 -7.66
N ASP A 179 -11.55 -3.75 -7.84
CA ASP A 179 -11.81 -2.67 -8.79
C ASP A 179 -11.21 -1.33 -8.35
N LEU A 180 -11.23 -1.04 -7.05
CA LEU A 180 -10.56 0.13 -6.50
C LEU A 180 -9.03 0.04 -6.58
N ALA A 181 -8.45 -1.15 -6.48
CA ALA A 181 -7.01 -1.37 -6.51
C ALA A 181 -6.35 -1.06 -7.88
N ARG A 182 -7.18 -0.87 -8.92
CA ARG A 182 -6.75 -0.39 -10.25
C ARG A 182 -6.31 1.07 -10.25
N PHE A 183 -6.65 1.82 -9.20
CA PHE A 183 -6.44 3.26 -9.18
C PHE A 183 -5.14 3.66 -8.47
N PRO A 184 -4.06 4.07 -9.18
CA PRO A 184 -2.82 4.55 -8.57
C PRO A 184 -2.96 5.82 -7.72
N GLU A 185 -4.04 6.60 -7.86
CA GLU A 185 -4.27 7.86 -7.14
C GLU A 185 -4.56 7.63 -5.65
N PHE A 186 -4.89 6.41 -5.24
CA PHE A 186 -5.15 6.07 -3.85
C PHE A 186 -4.77 4.62 -3.54
N ARG A 187 -4.39 4.34 -2.29
CA ARG A 187 -4.14 2.99 -1.80
C ARG A 187 -5.44 2.34 -1.35
N VAL A 188 -5.54 1.04 -1.52
CA VAL A 188 -6.69 0.25 -1.04
C VAL A 188 -6.17 -0.77 -0.04
N ILE A 189 -6.80 -0.81 1.13
CA ILE A 189 -6.49 -1.81 2.16
C ILE A 189 -7.13 -3.14 1.74
N ALA A 190 -6.32 -4.19 1.69
CA ALA A 190 -6.74 -5.50 1.24
C ALA A 190 -7.71 -6.19 2.20
N HIS A 191 -8.47 -7.15 1.66
CA HIS A 191 -9.58 -7.81 2.34
C HIS A 191 -9.20 -8.42 3.71
N ASN A 192 -8.10 -9.15 3.81
CA ASN A 192 -7.64 -9.83 5.04
C ASN A 192 -7.40 -8.88 6.22
N SER A 193 -7.10 -7.61 5.95
CA SER A 193 -6.94 -6.58 6.98
C SER A 193 -8.27 -6.03 7.49
N THR A 194 -9.33 -6.13 6.69
CA THR A 194 -10.69 -5.68 7.03
C THR A 194 -11.62 -6.80 7.49
N GLU A 195 -11.29 -8.06 7.19
CA GLU A 195 -12.08 -9.26 7.53
C GLU A 195 -12.33 -9.38 9.04
N VAL A 196 -11.40 -8.92 9.89
CA VAL A 196 -11.54 -8.95 11.35
C VAL A 196 -12.75 -8.16 11.89
N TYR A 197 -13.31 -7.27 11.08
CA TYR A 197 -14.50 -6.46 11.37
C TYR A 197 -15.81 -7.12 10.90
N GLU A 198 -15.76 -8.28 10.23
CA GLU A 198 -16.94 -8.99 9.77
C GLU A 198 -17.88 -9.33 10.94
N GLY A 199 -19.18 -9.06 10.76
CA GLY A 199 -20.22 -9.35 11.75
C GLY A 199 -20.12 -8.52 13.05
N LYS A 200 -19.21 -7.54 13.12
CA LYS A 200 -18.99 -6.70 14.30
C LYS A 200 -19.37 -5.25 14.00
N PRO A 201 -20.04 -4.55 14.92
CA PRO A 201 -20.13 -3.09 14.84
C PRO A 201 -18.71 -2.52 14.90
N ALA A 202 -18.29 -1.84 13.83
CA ALA A 202 -16.99 -1.19 13.75
C ALA A 202 -17.19 0.32 13.62
N ASN A 203 -16.50 1.12 14.43
CA ASN A 203 -16.49 2.56 14.25
C ASN A 203 -15.51 2.89 13.11
N PRO A 204 -15.95 3.52 12.00
CA PRO A 204 -15.07 3.87 10.88
C PRO A 204 -13.84 4.67 11.28
N THR A 205 -13.93 5.48 12.35
CA THR A 205 -12.80 6.26 12.87
C THR A 205 -11.74 5.37 13.51
N GLU A 206 -12.16 4.35 14.24
CA GLU A 206 -11.26 3.39 14.88
C GLU A 206 -10.60 2.48 13.83
N VAL A 207 -11.39 2.03 12.84
CA VAL A 207 -10.88 1.26 11.69
C VAL A 207 -9.84 2.08 10.92
N GLY A 208 -10.13 3.35 10.62
CA GLY A 208 -9.20 4.24 9.93
C GLY A 208 -7.88 4.41 10.67
N ALA A 209 -7.95 4.60 11.99
CA ALA A 209 -6.76 4.71 12.83
C ALA A 209 -5.96 3.40 12.89
N ALA A 210 -6.64 2.25 13.01
CA ALA A 210 -6.00 0.94 13.11
C ALA A 210 -5.31 0.51 11.81
N LEU A 211 -5.92 0.79 10.66
CA LEU A 211 -5.44 0.36 9.34
C LEU A 211 -4.63 1.44 8.62
N GLY A 212 -4.55 2.66 9.17
CA GLY A 212 -3.99 3.81 8.45
C GLY A 212 -4.80 4.19 7.21
N ALA A 213 -6.12 3.95 7.24
CA ALA A 213 -7.05 4.28 6.18
C ALA A 213 -7.63 5.69 6.40
N GLY A 214 -7.52 6.57 5.40
CA GLY A 214 -8.13 7.90 5.42
C GLY A 214 -9.63 7.88 5.19
N PHE A 215 -10.13 6.84 4.51
CA PHE A 215 -11.52 6.66 4.16
C PHE A 215 -11.97 5.21 4.37
N VAL A 216 -13.26 5.03 4.65
CA VAL A 216 -13.88 3.72 4.84
C VAL A 216 -15.11 3.60 3.93
N VAL A 217 -15.22 2.48 3.22
CA VAL A 217 -16.44 2.03 2.55
C VAL A 217 -17.08 0.96 3.41
N GLU A 218 -18.37 1.10 3.70
CA GLU A 218 -19.15 0.07 4.40
C GLU A 218 -20.53 -0.07 3.76
N GLY A 219 -21.18 -1.21 3.98
CA GLY A 219 -22.45 -1.46 3.32
C GLY A 219 -23.15 -2.73 3.78
N SER A 220 -24.28 -3.00 3.14
CA SER A 220 -25.04 -4.23 3.34
C SER A 220 -25.60 -4.75 2.04
N ILE A 221 -25.81 -6.05 1.97
CA ILE A 221 -26.50 -6.73 0.89
C ILE A 221 -27.67 -7.54 1.46
N GLN A 222 -28.80 -7.47 0.77
CA GLN A 222 -29.96 -8.30 1.01
C GLN A 222 -30.39 -8.90 -0.31
N ARG A 223 -30.68 -10.19 -0.34
CA ARG A 223 -31.30 -10.85 -1.49
C ARG A 223 -32.71 -11.27 -1.12
N GLN A 224 -33.68 -10.97 -1.98
CA GLN A 224 -35.06 -11.44 -1.85
C GLN A 224 -35.55 -11.86 -3.22
N ALA A 225 -35.83 -13.15 -3.39
CA ALA A 225 -36.21 -13.76 -4.66
C ALA A 225 -35.21 -13.39 -5.79
N ASP A 226 -35.67 -12.68 -6.80
CA ASP A 226 -34.92 -12.24 -7.99
C ASP A 226 -34.33 -10.83 -7.86
N ARG A 227 -34.35 -10.23 -6.66
CA ARG A 227 -33.82 -8.89 -6.41
C ARG A 227 -32.71 -8.87 -5.38
N VAL A 228 -31.77 -7.96 -5.59
CA VAL A 228 -30.74 -7.58 -4.63
C VAL A 228 -30.93 -6.14 -4.21
N ARG A 229 -30.82 -5.91 -2.91
CA ARG A 229 -30.74 -4.59 -2.32
C ARG A 229 -29.36 -4.42 -1.72
N VAL A 230 -28.63 -3.43 -2.23
CA VAL A 230 -27.30 -3.08 -1.75
C VAL A 230 -27.35 -1.67 -1.18
N THR A 231 -26.77 -1.47 -0.01
CA THR A 231 -26.45 -0.14 0.52
C THR A 231 -24.95 -0.03 0.62
N ALA A 232 -24.41 1.13 0.26
CA ALA A 232 -23.01 1.44 0.46
C ALA A 232 -22.87 2.89 0.91
N GLN A 233 -21.85 3.13 1.72
CA GLN A 233 -21.54 4.42 2.30
C GLN A 233 -20.04 4.65 2.20
N PHE A 234 -19.65 5.90 2.00
CA PHE A 234 -18.25 6.30 1.98
C PHE A 234 -18.01 7.36 3.03
N ILE A 235 -17.04 7.12 3.91
CA ILE A 235 -16.89 7.82 5.18
C ILE A 235 -15.47 8.36 5.29
N ASP A 236 -15.33 9.62 5.68
CA ASP A 236 -14.05 10.20 6.09
C ASP A 236 -13.68 9.62 7.47
N ALA A 237 -12.62 8.82 7.51
CA ALA A 237 -12.25 8.06 8.71
C ALA A 237 -11.61 8.93 9.80
N LYS A 238 -11.30 10.20 9.52
CA LYS A 238 -10.75 11.12 10.51
C LYS A 238 -11.84 11.86 11.28
N THR A 239 -12.94 12.16 10.60
CA THR A 239 -14.06 12.96 11.15
C THR A 239 -15.30 12.12 11.44
N GLY A 240 -15.40 10.92 10.87
CA GLY A 240 -16.61 10.09 10.90
C GLY A 240 -17.72 10.60 10.00
N ASN A 241 -17.46 11.60 9.15
CA ASN A 241 -18.47 12.19 8.28
C ASN A 241 -18.78 11.28 7.08
N HIS A 242 -20.06 11.05 6.82
CA HIS A 242 -20.50 10.39 5.60
C HIS A 242 -20.35 11.35 4.40
N LEU A 243 -19.47 10.99 3.47
CA LEU A 243 -19.26 11.71 2.22
C LEU A 243 -20.36 11.41 1.20
N TRP A 244 -20.85 10.16 1.17
CA TRP A 244 -22.07 9.78 0.47
C TRP A 244 -22.67 8.48 1.05
N SER A 245 -23.94 8.25 0.75
CA SER A 245 -24.67 7.01 1.05
C SER A 245 -25.73 6.79 -0.02
N ASN A 246 -25.69 5.62 -0.66
CA ASN A 246 -26.65 5.26 -1.71
C ASN A 246 -27.26 3.89 -1.43
N ARG A 247 -28.42 3.66 -2.05
CA ARG A 247 -29.15 2.41 -2.01
C ARG A 247 -29.58 2.01 -3.40
N TRP A 248 -29.28 0.78 -3.76
CA TRP A 248 -29.73 0.13 -4.98
C TRP A 248 -30.74 -0.95 -4.63
N ASP A 249 -31.77 -1.06 -5.45
CA ASP A 249 -32.77 -2.13 -5.36
C ASP A 249 -33.06 -2.56 -6.80
N ARG A 250 -32.38 -3.61 -7.26
CA ARG A 250 -32.35 -4.03 -8.66
C ARG A 250 -32.51 -5.56 -8.80
N PRO A 251 -32.80 -6.08 -10.00
CA PRO A 251 -32.69 -7.51 -10.29
C PRO A 251 -31.31 -8.06 -9.89
N ASP A 252 -31.24 -9.31 -9.45
CA ASP A 252 -30.00 -9.93 -8.96
C ASP A 252 -28.88 -9.99 -10.02
N ARG A 253 -29.24 -10.15 -11.29
CA ARG A 253 -28.32 -10.02 -12.45
C ARG A 253 -27.57 -8.69 -12.54
N ASP A 254 -28.06 -7.63 -11.90
CA ASP A 254 -27.42 -6.30 -11.92
C ASP A 254 -26.42 -6.11 -10.76
N LEU A 255 -26.17 -7.14 -9.94
CA LEU A 255 -25.27 -7.06 -8.78
C LEU A 255 -23.88 -6.50 -9.15
N PHE A 256 -23.29 -6.99 -10.26
CA PHE A 256 -21.96 -6.56 -10.69
C PHE A 256 -21.94 -5.15 -11.28
N ALA A 257 -23.06 -4.68 -11.84
CA ALA A 257 -23.21 -3.29 -12.25
C ALA A 257 -23.23 -2.36 -11.02
N ILE A 258 -23.91 -2.76 -9.94
CA ILE A 258 -23.89 -2.03 -8.66
C ILE A 258 -22.47 -1.97 -8.09
N GLN A 259 -21.74 -3.08 -8.12
CA GLN A 259 -20.34 -3.14 -7.68
C GLN A 259 -19.45 -2.16 -8.45
N THR A 260 -19.57 -2.12 -9.78
CA THR A 260 -18.85 -1.16 -10.65
C THR A 260 -19.21 0.29 -10.28
N GLU A 261 -20.50 0.60 -10.12
CA GLU A 261 -20.97 1.93 -9.73
C GLU A 261 -20.44 2.39 -8.36
N ILE A 262 -20.28 1.47 -7.40
CA ILE A 262 -19.69 1.78 -6.08
C ILE A 262 -18.22 2.18 -6.26
N ALA A 263 -17.44 1.38 -7.00
CA ALA A 263 -16.02 1.65 -7.22
C ALA A 263 -15.80 2.97 -7.96
N GLU A 264 -16.59 3.25 -9.01
CA GLU A 264 -16.56 4.52 -9.74
C GLU A 264 -16.91 5.71 -8.85
N GLN A 265 -17.92 5.60 -7.98
CA GLN A 265 -18.29 6.69 -7.08
C GLN A 265 -17.21 6.98 -6.04
N VAL A 266 -16.55 5.95 -5.51
CA VAL A 266 -15.40 6.13 -4.60
C VAL A 266 -14.23 6.76 -5.36
N SER A 267 -13.87 6.25 -6.55
CA SER A 267 -12.80 6.82 -7.38
C SER A 267 -13.06 8.29 -7.68
N ASN A 268 -14.23 8.64 -8.21
CA ASN A 268 -14.58 10.01 -8.59
C ASN A 268 -14.49 11.01 -7.42
N ARG A 269 -14.72 10.55 -6.19
CA ARG A 269 -14.60 11.39 -4.97
C ARG A 269 -13.15 11.60 -4.54
N LEU A 270 -12.30 10.61 -4.76
CA LEU A 270 -10.88 10.65 -4.40
C LEU A 270 -10.01 11.27 -5.50
N GLY A 271 -10.36 11.03 -6.77
CA GLY A 271 -9.66 11.49 -7.98
C GLY A 271 -9.91 12.96 -8.34
N GLY A 272 -10.65 13.71 -7.52
CA GLY A 272 -11.13 15.09 -7.76
C GLY A 272 -10.06 16.19 -7.88
N GLY A 273 -8.87 15.91 -8.39
CA GLY A 273 -7.82 16.90 -8.67
C GLY A 273 -6.91 16.61 -9.88
N ALA A 274 -6.96 15.42 -10.50
CA ALA A 274 -6.03 15.06 -11.57
C ALA A 274 -6.72 14.32 -12.73
N GLY A 275 -7.23 15.10 -13.70
CA GLY A 275 -7.27 14.67 -15.10
C GLY A 275 -8.45 13.79 -15.55
N LEU A 276 -9.56 14.42 -15.94
CA LEU A 276 -10.73 13.82 -16.63
C LEU A 276 -10.41 13.00 -17.91
N ILE A 277 -9.16 13.05 -18.43
CA ILE A 277 -8.73 12.36 -19.65
C ILE A 277 -8.10 10.98 -19.33
N GLN A 278 -7.57 10.76 -18.12
CA GLN A 278 -7.05 9.45 -17.66
C GLN A 278 -8.18 8.53 -17.14
N GLU A 279 -9.28 9.10 -16.63
CA GLU A 279 -10.41 8.35 -16.08
C GLU A 279 -11.14 7.52 -17.16
N ALA A 280 -11.37 8.07 -18.35
CA ALA A 280 -12.19 7.43 -19.38
C ALA A 280 -11.60 6.11 -19.92
N GLY A 281 -10.27 6.04 -20.08
CA GLY A 281 -9.56 4.82 -20.50
C GLY A 281 -9.43 3.77 -19.40
N ARG A 282 -9.55 4.17 -18.12
CA ARG A 282 -9.49 3.27 -16.96
C ARG A 282 -10.86 2.72 -16.59
N ILE A 283 -11.91 3.53 -16.73
CA ILE A 283 -13.31 3.06 -16.69
C ILE A 283 -13.56 2.03 -17.82
N THR A 284 -12.88 2.11 -18.97
CA THR A 284 -13.05 1.08 -20.02
C THR A 284 -12.34 -0.25 -19.74
N ALA A 285 -11.51 -0.32 -18.69
CA ALA A 285 -10.67 -1.47 -18.37
C ALA A 285 -11.13 -2.25 -17.13
N HIS A 286 -12.44 -2.30 -16.85
CA HIS A 286 -12.99 -3.17 -15.81
C HIS A 286 -12.86 -4.66 -16.19
N ARG A 287 -12.72 -5.52 -15.18
CA ARG A 287 -12.85 -6.97 -15.37
C ARG A 287 -14.26 -7.25 -15.87
N LYS A 288 -14.39 -8.25 -16.73
CA LYS A 288 -15.70 -8.70 -17.21
C LYS A 288 -16.51 -9.19 -16.00
N PRO A 289 -17.75 -8.68 -15.82
CA PRO A 289 -18.61 -9.15 -14.76
C PRO A 289 -19.03 -10.60 -15.05
N PRO A 290 -19.23 -11.44 -14.02
CA PRO A 290 -19.83 -12.76 -14.17
C PRO A 290 -21.21 -12.66 -14.84
N GLY A 291 -21.48 -13.55 -15.79
CA GLY A 291 -22.76 -13.63 -16.49
C GLY A 291 -23.82 -14.46 -15.75
N ASN A 292 -23.42 -15.19 -14.70
CA ASN A 292 -24.29 -16.11 -13.97
C ASN A 292 -23.95 -16.14 -12.47
N LEU A 293 -24.92 -15.78 -11.62
CA LEU A 293 -24.73 -15.77 -10.16
C LEU A 293 -24.50 -17.15 -9.55
N ASN A 294 -25.06 -18.22 -10.12
CA ASN A 294 -24.81 -19.57 -9.61
C ASN A 294 -23.39 -20.04 -9.97
N ALA A 295 -22.89 -19.66 -11.15
CA ALA A 295 -21.49 -19.88 -11.50
C ALA A 295 -20.57 -19.10 -10.55
N TYR A 296 -20.94 -17.85 -10.25
CA TYR A 296 -20.21 -17.01 -9.31
C TYR A 296 -20.20 -17.58 -7.88
N GLU A 297 -21.32 -18.08 -7.38
CA GLU A 297 -21.38 -18.73 -6.06
C GLU A 297 -20.49 -19.98 -6.00
N LEU A 298 -20.49 -20.82 -7.04
CA LEU A 298 -19.57 -21.96 -7.12
C LEU A 298 -18.10 -21.53 -7.18
N TYR A 299 -17.80 -20.43 -7.86
CA TYR A 299 -16.47 -19.83 -7.86
C TYR A 299 -16.05 -19.40 -6.46
N LEU A 300 -16.91 -18.71 -5.71
CA LEU A 300 -16.62 -18.29 -4.34
C LEU A 300 -16.38 -19.48 -3.41
N ILE A 301 -17.24 -20.51 -3.46
CA ILE A 301 -17.07 -21.72 -2.64
C ILE A 301 -15.78 -22.47 -3.04
N GLY A 302 -15.47 -22.53 -4.34
CA GLY A 302 -14.23 -23.12 -4.82
C GLY A 302 -12.98 -22.38 -4.33
N THR A 303 -13.03 -21.05 -4.27
CA THR A 303 -11.95 -20.19 -3.78
C THR A 303 -11.74 -20.36 -2.27
N GLU A 304 -12.83 -20.37 -1.48
CA GLU A 304 -12.81 -20.67 -0.04
C GLU A 304 -12.13 -22.02 0.25
N LYS A 305 -12.36 -23.02 -0.60
CA LYS A 305 -11.70 -24.33 -0.49
C LYS A 305 -10.18 -24.28 -0.71
N LEU A 306 -9.67 -23.34 -1.50
CA LEU A 306 -8.22 -23.20 -1.72
C LEU A 306 -7.47 -22.59 -0.53
N GLU A 307 -8.17 -21.90 0.37
CA GLU A 307 -7.57 -21.39 1.61
C GLU A 307 -7.15 -22.54 2.54
N GLN A 308 -7.87 -23.66 2.48
CA GLN A 308 -7.55 -24.89 3.19
C GLN A 308 -6.57 -25.69 2.34
N ILE A 309 -5.27 -25.39 2.45
CA ILE A 309 -4.21 -25.99 1.62
C ILE A 309 -3.96 -27.47 1.99
N ASN A 310 -4.93 -28.35 1.69
CA ASN A 310 -4.81 -29.80 1.73
C ASN A 310 -5.37 -30.41 0.45
N ARG A 311 -4.96 -31.64 0.15
CA ARG A 311 -5.28 -32.29 -1.12
C ARG A 311 -6.79 -32.44 -1.38
N ALA A 312 -7.56 -32.84 -0.37
CA ALA A 312 -8.98 -33.13 -0.54
C ALA A 312 -9.78 -31.86 -0.85
N ASP A 313 -9.49 -30.76 -0.14
CA ASP A 313 -10.13 -29.48 -0.41
C ASP A 313 -9.71 -28.88 -1.76
N VAL A 314 -8.45 -29.05 -2.19
CA VAL A 314 -8.00 -28.60 -3.52
C VAL A 314 -8.68 -29.40 -4.65
N GLU A 315 -8.84 -30.72 -4.49
CA GLU A 315 -9.56 -31.55 -5.47
C GLU A 315 -11.05 -31.15 -5.55
N GLU A 316 -11.67 -30.82 -4.41
CA GLU A 316 -13.04 -30.31 -4.36
C GLU A 316 -13.16 -28.91 -4.98
N ALA A 317 -12.18 -28.03 -4.75
CA ALA A 317 -12.10 -26.72 -5.40
C ALA A 317 -12.08 -26.86 -6.92
N ILE A 318 -11.27 -27.77 -7.47
CA ILE A 318 -11.23 -28.05 -8.92
C ILE A 318 -12.60 -28.49 -9.43
N ARG A 319 -13.32 -29.34 -8.69
CA ARG A 319 -14.66 -29.81 -9.07
C ARG A 319 -15.66 -28.66 -9.14
N LEU A 320 -15.68 -27.81 -8.11
CA LEU A 320 -16.59 -26.64 -8.01
C LEU A 320 -16.28 -25.60 -9.08
N LEU A 321 -15.00 -25.24 -9.24
CA LEU A 321 -14.54 -24.27 -10.24
C LEU A 321 -14.78 -24.75 -11.67
N SER A 322 -14.55 -26.03 -11.95
CA SER A 322 -14.90 -26.62 -13.25
C SER A 322 -16.39 -26.47 -13.54
N ARG A 323 -17.25 -26.76 -12.55
CA ARG A 323 -18.70 -26.57 -12.70
C ARG A 323 -19.09 -25.10 -12.88
N ALA A 324 -18.38 -24.16 -12.22
CA ALA A 324 -18.56 -22.73 -12.46
C ALA A 324 -18.30 -22.38 -13.94
N THR A 325 -17.20 -22.88 -14.52
CA THR A 325 -16.88 -22.65 -15.94
C THR A 325 -17.85 -23.32 -16.92
N GLU A 326 -18.52 -24.41 -16.52
CA GLU A 326 -19.58 -25.02 -17.32
C GLU A 326 -20.86 -24.16 -17.34
N LEU A 327 -21.19 -23.52 -16.21
CA LEU A 327 -22.36 -22.66 -16.07
C LEU A 327 -22.15 -21.26 -16.68
N ASP A 328 -20.92 -20.76 -16.60
CA ASP A 328 -20.48 -19.52 -17.25
C ASP A 328 -19.12 -19.74 -17.93
N PRO A 329 -19.12 -20.14 -19.22
CA PRO A 329 -17.89 -20.35 -19.98
C PRO A 329 -17.03 -19.10 -20.18
N THR A 330 -17.56 -17.92 -19.85
CA THR A 330 -16.87 -16.63 -19.97
C THR A 330 -16.26 -16.14 -18.65
N LEU A 331 -16.47 -16.88 -17.55
CA LEU A 331 -15.98 -16.53 -16.22
C LEU A 331 -14.46 -16.70 -16.09
N ALA A 332 -13.70 -15.69 -16.53
CA ALA A 332 -12.23 -15.72 -16.54
C ALA A 332 -11.62 -16.01 -15.16
N ARG A 333 -12.17 -15.40 -14.09
CA ARG A 333 -11.71 -15.60 -12.71
C ARG A 333 -11.76 -17.06 -12.22
N ALA A 334 -12.70 -17.87 -12.70
CA ALA A 334 -12.73 -19.30 -12.35
C ALA A 334 -11.56 -20.06 -13.01
N TRP A 335 -11.09 -19.63 -14.19
CA TRP A 335 -9.89 -20.17 -14.82
C TRP A 335 -8.60 -19.75 -14.10
N VAL A 336 -8.57 -18.54 -13.53
CA VAL A 336 -7.47 -18.09 -12.65
C VAL A 336 -7.37 -19.01 -11.43
N GLU A 337 -8.49 -19.29 -10.76
CA GLU A 337 -8.50 -20.19 -9.61
C GLU A 337 -8.17 -21.63 -9.98
N LEU A 338 -8.62 -22.13 -11.15
CA LEU A 338 -8.17 -23.44 -11.65
C LEU A 338 -6.65 -23.48 -11.82
N HIS A 339 -6.02 -22.41 -12.31
CA HIS A 339 -4.56 -22.31 -12.34
C HIS A 339 -3.96 -22.45 -10.93
N HIS A 340 -4.49 -21.72 -9.94
CA HIS A 340 -3.99 -21.80 -8.56
C HIS A 340 -4.16 -23.21 -7.98
N SER A 341 -5.34 -23.83 -8.13
CA SER A 341 -5.61 -25.20 -7.67
C SER A 341 -4.59 -26.20 -8.21
N HIS A 342 -4.37 -26.18 -9.53
CA HIS A 342 -3.40 -27.08 -10.16
C HIS A 342 -1.95 -26.73 -9.78
N SER A 343 -1.63 -25.46 -9.56
CA SER A 343 -0.31 -25.04 -9.07
C SER A 343 -0.04 -25.52 -7.64
N VAL A 344 -1.06 -25.55 -6.77
CA VAL A 344 -0.96 -26.10 -5.42
C VAL A 344 -0.72 -27.61 -5.47
N LEU A 345 -1.47 -28.36 -6.30
CA LEU A 345 -1.23 -29.79 -6.49
C LEU A 345 0.20 -30.08 -6.99
N ALA A 346 0.69 -29.30 -7.94
CA ALA A 346 2.07 -29.44 -8.41
C ALA A 346 3.11 -29.12 -7.32
N SER A 347 2.80 -28.20 -6.42
CA SER A 347 3.66 -27.86 -5.27
C SER A 347 3.67 -28.95 -4.18
N PHE A 348 2.64 -29.80 -4.15
CA PHE A 348 2.59 -31.02 -3.35
C PHE A 348 3.21 -32.25 -4.05
N ASP A 349 3.91 -32.05 -5.16
CA ASP A 349 4.52 -33.11 -5.96
C ASP A 349 3.51 -34.13 -6.51
N ILE A 350 2.24 -33.73 -6.62
CA ILE A 350 1.17 -34.56 -7.20
C ILE A 350 1.17 -34.33 -8.71
N GLU A 351 1.61 -35.32 -9.47
CA GLU A 351 1.71 -35.27 -10.95
C GLU A 351 2.19 -33.89 -11.47
N PRO A 352 3.34 -33.37 -11.00
CA PRO A 352 3.66 -31.94 -11.09
C PRO A 352 3.73 -31.43 -12.53
N GLU A 353 4.23 -32.22 -13.47
CA GLU A 353 4.30 -31.85 -14.89
C GLU A 353 2.91 -31.73 -15.54
N LYS A 354 2.01 -32.67 -15.23
CA LYS A 354 0.63 -32.64 -15.72
C LYS A 354 -0.10 -31.42 -15.15
N ASN A 355 0.01 -31.20 -13.85
CA ASN A 355 -0.68 -30.09 -13.18
C ASN A 355 -0.13 -28.72 -13.63
N ARG A 356 1.18 -28.56 -13.82
CA ARG A 356 1.76 -27.34 -14.42
C ARG A 356 1.23 -27.08 -15.84
N ARG A 357 1.10 -28.13 -16.66
CA ARG A 357 0.53 -28.00 -18.01
C ARG A 357 -0.92 -27.55 -17.97
N ILE A 358 -1.75 -28.14 -17.09
CA ILE A 358 -3.16 -27.74 -16.96
C ILE A 358 -3.27 -26.29 -16.46
N ALA A 359 -2.47 -25.92 -15.45
CA ALA A 359 -2.43 -24.56 -14.94
C ALA A 359 -2.06 -23.55 -16.04
N ALA A 360 -1.06 -23.86 -16.86
CA ALA A 360 -0.66 -23.00 -17.97
C ALA A 360 -1.76 -22.81 -19.03
N GLU A 361 -2.52 -23.86 -19.34
CA GLU A 361 -3.67 -23.74 -20.26
C GLU A 361 -4.82 -22.94 -19.64
N ALA A 362 -5.08 -23.11 -18.35
CA ALA A 362 -6.08 -22.33 -17.62
C ALA A 362 -5.72 -20.83 -17.60
N ALA A 363 -4.46 -20.49 -17.34
CA ALA A 363 -3.97 -19.11 -17.37
C ALA A 363 -4.12 -18.46 -18.76
N LYS A 364 -3.76 -19.17 -19.84
CA LYS A 364 -3.98 -18.68 -21.21
C LYS A 364 -5.45 -18.47 -21.50
N ARG A 365 -6.32 -19.37 -21.03
CA ARG A 365 -7.76 -19.27 -21.21
C ARG A 365 -8.33 -18.06 -20.46
N ALA A 366 -7.89 -17.81 -19.23
CA ALA A 366 -8.28 -16.64 -18.45
C ALA A 366 -7.98 -15.33 -19.19
N VAL A 367 -6.73 -15.14 -19.66
CA VAL A 367 -6.34 -13.93 -20.42
C VAL A 367 -7.12 -13.80 -21.73
N ALA A 368 -7.37 -14.91 -22.44
CA ALA A 368 -8.16 -14.88 -23.67
C ALA A 368 -9.63 -14.50 -23.43
N LEU A 369 -10.19 -14.88 -22.29
CA LEU A 369 -11.57 -14.55 -21.90
C LEU A 369 -11.68 -13.11 -21.40
N ASP A 370 -10.72 -12.66 -20.60
CA ASP A 370 -10.68 -11.30 -20.06
C ASP A 370 -9.25 -10.72 -20.05
N PRO A 371 -8.85 -9.99 -21.12
CA PRO A 371 -7.57 -9.30 -21.19
C PRO A 371 -7.44 -8.10 -20.23
N ALA A 372 -8.50 -7.71 -19.51
CA ALA A 372 -8.47 -6.65 -18.52
C ALA A 372 -8.37 -7.19 -17.08
N ASP A 373 -8.18 -8.51 -16.92
CA ASP A 373 -7.98 -9.16 -15.62
C ASP A 373 -6.48 -9.22 -15.29
N ALA A 374 -6.07 -8.38 -14.34
CA ALA A 374 -4.68 -8.31 -13.87
C ALA A 374 -4.19 -9.66 -13.32
N GLU A 375 -5.06 -10.42 -12.66
CA GLU A 375 -4.66 -11.69 -12.05
C GLU A 375 -4.45 -12.76 -13.11
N ALA A 376 -5.28 -12.77 -14.17
CA ALA A 376 -5.08 -13.62 -15.34
C ALA A 376 -3.68 -13.43 -15.96
N HIS A 377 -3.25 -12.17 -16.10
CA HIS A 377 -1.90 -11.84 -16.56
C HIS A 377 -0.82 -12.32 -15.58
N ALA A 378 -1.00 -12.12 -14.27
CA ALA A 378 -0.04 -12.55 -13.25
C ALA A 378 0.13 -14.08 -13.20
N VAL A 379 -0.95 -14.86 -13.32
CA VAL A 379 -0.86 -16.33 -13.34
C VAL A 379 -0.25 -16.86 -14.65
N LEU A 380 -0.52 -16.20 -15.78
CA LEU A 380 0.14 -16.51 -17.04
C LEU A 380 1.65 -16.25 -16.95
N ALA A 381 2.05 -15.14 -16.34
CA ALA A 381 3.45 -14.81 -16.09
C ALA A 381 4.15 -15.92 -15.27
N ARG A 382 3.53 -16.38 -14.18
CA ARG A 382 4.05 -17.47 -13.34
C ARG A 382 4.25 -18.76 -14.14
N SER A 383 3.29 -19.13 -14.99
CA SER A 383 3.40 -20.29 -15.88
C SER A 383 4.54 -20.14 -16.90
N LEU A 384 4.78 -18.93 -17.41
CA LEU A 384 5.88 -18.63 -18.34
C LEU A 384 7.25 -18.71 -17.67
N VAL A 385 7.38 -18.28 -16.41
CA VAL A 385 8.63 -18.43 -15.65
C VAL A 385 9.00 -19.90 -15.48
N VAL A 386 8.03 -20.76 -15.14
CA VAL A 386 8.26 -22.22 -15.02
C VAL A 386 8.75 -22.82 -16.33
N LYS A 387 8.31 -22.28 -17.48
CA LYS A 387 8.77 -22.70 -18.82
C LYS A 387 10.12 -22.10 -19.22
N GLY A 388 10.64 -21.14 -18.46
CA GLY A 388 11.88 -20.40 -18.77
C GLY A 388 11.72 -19.25 -19.77
N ASP A 389 10.48 -18.88 -20.15
CA ASP A 389 10.20 -17.77 -21.07
C ASP A 389 10.14 -16.44 -20.31
N LEU A 390 11.30 -16.03 -19.77
CA LEU A 390 11.42 -14.90 -18.84
C LEU A 390 11.01 -13.56 -19.47
N ALA A 391 11.29 -13.36 -20.76
CA ALA A 391 10.94 -12.13 -21.46
C ALA A 391 9.42 -11.93 -21.54
N ARG A 392 8.68 -12.99 -21.90
CA ARG A 392 7.22 -12.94 -21.91
C ARG A 392 6.65 -12.90 -20.51
N ALA A 393 7.21 -13.65 -19.57
CA ALA A 393 6.79 -13.59 -18.17
C ALA A 393 6.85 -12.16 -17.60
N LYS A 394 7.95 -11.45 -17.85
CA LYS A 394 8.11 -10.06 -17.42
C LYS A 394 7.03 -9.16 -18.04
N ALA A 395 6.77 -9.29 -19.34
CA ALA A 395 5.77 -8.48 -20.03
C ALA A 395 4.36 -8.68 -19.43
N GLU A 396 4.00 -9.92 -19.10
CA GLU A 396 2.72 -10.25 -18.47
C GLU A 396 2.62 -9.71 -17.03
N PHE A 397 3.69 -9.82 -16.23
CA PHE A 397 3.74 -9.18 -14.91
C PHE A 397 3.65 -7.65 -14.99
N ASP A 398 4.38 -7.03 -15.92
CA ASP A 398 4.33 -5.58 -16.13
C ASP A 398 2.92 -5.13 -16.60
N ALA A 399 2.18 -5.97 -17.31
CA ALA A 399 0.78 -5.73 -17.65
C ALA A 399 -0.12 -5.79 -16.41
N ALA A 400 -0.01 -6.84 -15.61
CA ALA A 400 -0.77 -7.01 -14.36
C ALA A 400 -0.55 -5.83 -13.40
N LEU A 401 0.71 -5.44 -13.16
CA LEU A 401 1.06 -4.32 -12.28
C LEU A 401 0.55 -2.97 -12.79
N ARG A 402 0.44 -2.78 -14.11
CA ARG A 402 -0.13 -1.56 -14.69
C ARG A 402 -1.65 -1.49 -14.53
N MET A 403 -2.32 -2.64 -14.57
CA MET A 403 -3.76 -2.75 -14.42
C MET A 403 -4.20 -2.61 -12.96
N ALA A 404 -3.45 -3.19 -12.03
CA ALA A 404 -3.79 -3.24 -10.60
C ALA A 404 -2.56 -2.91 -9.73
N PRO A 405 -2.05 -1.66 -9.78
CA PRO A 405 -0.82 -1.28 -9.08
C PRO A 405 -0.94 -1.31 -7.55
N ASN A 406 -2.17 -1.28 -7.03
CA ASN A 406 -2.46 -1.27 -5.60
C ASN A 406 -3.14 -2.56 -5.12
N GLN A 407 -3.16 -3.62 -5.93
CA GLN A 407 -3.72 -4.91 -5.51
C GLN A 407 -2.64 -5.74 -4.83
N PHE A 408 -2.90 -6.16 -3.59
CA PHE A 408 -1.95 -6.90 -2.76
C PHE A 408 -1.41 -8.15 -3.44
N GLU A 409 -2.29 -8.97 -4.01
CA GLU A 409 -1.96 -10.24 -4.66
C GLU A 409 -1.04 -10.01 -5.86
N ILE A 410 -1.37 -9.04 -6.72
CA ILE A 410 -0.61 -8.73 -7.94
C ILE A 410 0.79 -8.23 -7.62
N VAL A 411 0.90 -7.31 -6.65
CA VAL A 411 2.21 -6.83 -6.17
C VAL A 411 3.01 -8.01 -5.61
N THR A 412 2.40 -8.82 -4.75
CA THR A 412 3.05 -9.97 -4.08
C THR A 412 3.49 -11.05 -5.06
N PHE A 413 2.72 -11.33 -6.12
CA PHE A 413 3.07 -12.35 -7.11
C PHE A 413 4.30 -11.98 -7.95
N TYR A 414 4.58 -10.69 -8.13
CA TYR A 414 5.77 -10.21 -8.82
C TYR A 414 7.04 -10.30 -7.97
N VAL A 415 6.93 -9.98 -6.67
CA VAL A 415 8.05 -9.88 -5.71
C VAL A 415 9.13 -10.98 -5.84
N PRO A 416 8.81 -12.29 -5.83
CA PRO A 416 9.84 -13.34 -5.86
C PRO A 416 10.60 -13.42 -7.19
N TRP A 417 10.08 -12.82 -8.26
CA TRP A 417 10.67 -12.86 -9.61
C TRP A 417 11.42 -11.58 -9.98
N ALA A 418 11.35 -10.54 -9.15
CA ALA A 418 11.96 -9.26 -9.46
C ALA A 418 13.48 -9.36 -9.70
N SER A 419 14.21 -10.14 -8.88
CA SER A 419 15.65 -10.37 -9.09
C SER A 419 15.94 -11.10 -10.41
N THR A 420 15.09 -12.06 -10.78
CA THR A 420 15.17 -12.77 -12.07
C THR A 420 15.10 -11.81 -13.27
N PHE A 421 14.42 -10.67 -13.11
CA PHE A 421 14.30 -9.62 -14.11
C PHE A 421 15.34 -8.49 -13.96
N GLY A 422 16.30 -8.62 -13.04
CA GLY A 422 17.30 -7.59 -12.74
C GLY A 422 16.79 -6.44 -11.88
N GLU A 423 15.64 -6.61 -11.23
CA GLU A 423 14.92 -5.59 -10.47
C GLU A 423 14.85 -5.94 -8.98
N ALA A 424 15.91 -6.50 -8.41
CA ALA A 424 15.92 -7.02 -7.03
C ALA A 424 15.51 -5.99 -5.97
N GLU A 425 16.06 -4.76 -6.02
CA GLU A 425 15.69 -3.66 -5.11
C GLU A 425 14.20 -3.30 -5.23
N ARG A 426 13.69 -3.21 -6.46
CA ARG A 426 12.26 -2.98 -6.70
C ARG A 426 11.42 -4.09 -6.10
N GLY A 427 11.87 -5.34 -6.14
CA GLY A 427 11.20 -6.47 -5.48
C GLY A 427 11.07 -6.29 -3.97
N ALA A 428 12.12 -5.80 -3.31
CA ALA A 428 12.08 -5.50 -1.87
C ALA A 428 11.18 -4.31 -1.55
N GLU A 429 11.25 -3.23 -2.33
CA GLU A 429 10.34 -2.08 -2.21
C GLU A 429 8.87 -2.48 -2.41
N MET A 430 8.59 -3.37 -3.36
CA MET A 430 7.25 -3.92 -3.59
C MET A 430 6.79 -4.83 -2.46
N ALA A 431 7.69 -5.54 -1.77
CA ALA A 431 7.34 -6.26 -0.55
C ALA A 431 6.94 -5.29 0.57
N ASP A 432 7.65 -4.17 0.75
CA ASP A 432 7.26 -3.13 1.70
C ASP A 432 5.87 -2.55 1.33
N GLN A 433 5.65 -2.27 0.04
CA GLN A 433 4.36 -1.81 -0.47
C GLN A 433 3.24 -2.80 -0.18
N ALA A 434 3.44 -4.09 -0.46
CA ALA A 434 2.44 -5.13 -0.21
C ALA A 434 2.06 -5.20 1.28
N ILE A 435 3.02 -5.08 2.19
CA ILE A 435 2.76 -5.02 3.65
C ILE A 435 1.93 -3.78 4.02
N GLN A 436 2.15 -2.65 3.36
CA GLN A 436 1.33 -1.46 3.59
C GLN A 436 -0.09 -1.58 3.03
N LEU A 437 -0.27 -2.26 1.89
CA LEU A 437 -1.58 -2.55 1.30
C LEU A 437 -2.35 -3.57 2.15
N ASN A 438 -1.65 -4.50 2.80
CA ASN A 438 -2.26 -5.50 3.65
C ASN A 438 -1.47 -5.67 4.96
N PRO A 439 -1.70 -4.82 5.97
CA PRO A 439 -1.03 -4.95 7.27
C PRO A 439 -1.23 -6.33 7.94
N ASN A 440 -2.36 -6.99 7.68
CA ASN A 440 -2.66 -8.35 8.12
C ASN A 440 -2.47 -9.38 6.99
N TYR A 441 -1.35 -9.28 6.26
CA TYR A 441 -1.08 -10.14 5.11
C TYR A 441 -1.07 -11.65 5.47
N PRO A 442 -1.56 -12.50 4.54
CA PRO A 442 -1.65 -13.94 4.75
C PRO A 442 -0.28 -14.63 4.79
N LEU A 443 -0.20 -15.73 5.53
CA LEU A 443 1.06 -16.44 5.81
C LEU A 443 1.81 -16.87 4.54
N TRP A 444 1.09 -17.21 3.46
CA TRP A 444 1.69 -17.68 2.20
C TRP A 444 2.63 -16.64 1.55
N SER A 445 2.36 -15.35 1.73
CA SER A 445 3.16 -14.24 1.17
C SER A 445 4.54 -14.10 1.83
N THR A 446 4.65 -14.54 3.09
CA THR A 446 5.84 -14.41 3.93
C THR A 446 7.10 -14.98 3.29
N ARG A 447 7.00 -16.15 2.63
CA ARG A 447 8.15 -16.78 1.96
C ARG A 447 8.65 -15.94 0.77
N LEU A 448 7.74 -15.24 0.09
CA LEU A 448 8.04 -14.42 -1.08
C LEU A 448 8.75 -13.13 -0.65
N PHE A 449 8.27 -12.50 0.42
CA PHE A 449 8.92 -11.31 1.01
C PHE A 449 10.30 -11.64 1.56
N ALA A 450 10.43 -12.78 2.27
CA ALA A 450 11.71 -13.21 2.80
C ALA A 450 12.76 -13.42 1.69
N HIS A 451 12.35 -13.98 0.55
CA HIS A 451 13.21 -14.09 -0.63
C HIS A 451 13.66 -12.71 -1.12
N ALA A 452 12.73 -11.78 -1.34
CA ALA A 452 13.05 -10.46 -1.87
C ALA A 452 13.98 -9.65 -0.97
N TYR A 453 13.75 -9.67 0.35
CA TYR A 453 14.66 -9.02 1.30
C TYR A 453 16.04 -9.70 1.35
N PHE A 454 16.10 -11.03 1.26
CA PHE A 454 17.37 -11.76 1.27
C PHE A 454 18.26 -11.39 0.07
N VAL A 455 17.70 -11.34 -1.14
CA VAL A 455 18.48 -11.10 -2.37
C VAL A 455 19.05 -9.68 -2.47
N VAL A 456 18.46 -8.71 -1.77
CA VAL A 456 19.02 -7.34 -1.64
C VAL A 456 19.91 -7.17 -0.40
N GLY A 457 19.97 -8.16 0.49
CA GLY A 457 20.79 -8.12 1.70
C GLY A 457 20.12 -7.47 2.91
N ARG A 458 18.79 -7.26 2.87
CA ARG A 458 17.97 -6.87 4.03
C ARG A 458 17.71 -8.09 4.92
N TYR A 459 18.78 -8.62 5.50
CA TYR A 459 18.74 -9.91 6.21
C TYR A 459 17.85 -9.90 7.46
N ASP A 460 17.82 -8.80 8.22
CA ASP A 460 16.93 -8.66 9.38
C ASP A 460 15.45 -8.73 8.95
N ASP A 461 15.07 -8.04 7.87
CA ASP A 461 13.71 -8.10 7.34
C ASP A 461 13.35 -9.49 6.81
N ALA A 462 14.31 -10.16 6.16
CA ALA A 462 14.14 -11.55 5.74
C ALA A 462 13.90 -12.49 6.93
N LEU A 463 14.64 -12.30 8.03
CA LEU A 463 14.45 -13.06 9.27
C LEU A 463 13.11 -12.78 9.93
N LEU A 464 12.67 -11.51 9.97
CA LEU A 464 11.33 -11.15 10.49
C LEU A 464 10.21 -11.88 9.75
N MET A 465 10.34 -12.03 8.43
CA MET A 465 9.40 -12.84 7.66
C MET A 465 9.51 -14.32 8.07
N MET A 466 10.72 -14.88 8.09
CA MET A 466 10.92 -16.30 8.42
C MET A 466 10.49 -16.68 9.84
N ASP A 467 10.53 -15.76 10.79
CA ASP A 467 10.11 -15.98 12.19
C ASP A 467 8.58 -16.15 12.32
N ARG A 468 7.79 -15.73 11.31
CA ARG A 468 6.34 -16.00 11.25
C ARG A 468 6.02 -17.45 10.84
N LEU A 469 7.01 -18.19 10.34
CA LEU A 469 6.84 -19.53 9.79
C LEU A 469 7.43 -20.57 10.74
N ALA A 470 6.66 -21.61 11.05
CA ALA A 470 7.17 -22.79 11.74
C ALA A 470 8.15 -23.59 10.84
N PRO A 471 9.16 -24.28 11.39
CA PRO A 471 10.14 -25.04 10.60
C PRO A 471 9.53 -26.09 9.66
N GLU A 472 8.37 -26.65 10.01
CA GLU A 472 7.62 -27.60 9.17
C GLU A 472 7.13 -26.94 7.87
N ASN A 473 6.97 -25.63 7.90
CA ASN A 473 6.61 -24.79 6.76
C ASN A 473 7.84 -24.22 6.04
N TYR A 474 9.05 -24.72 6.29
CA TYR A 474 10.20 -24.39 5.44
C TYR A 474 10.35 -25.39 4.30
N GLY A 475 10.27 -24.88 3.07
CA GLY A 475 10.83 -25.56 1.91
C GLY A 475 12.36 -25.45 1.91
N ILE A 476 13.02 -26.05 0.91
CA ILE A 476 14.49 -26.01 0.79
C ILE A 476 15.06 -24.58 0.82
N TRP A 477 14.35 -23.61 0.26
CA TRP A 477 14.73 -22.19 0.29
C TRP A 477 14.68 -21.59 1.70
N GLY A 478 13.69 -21.94 2.53
CA GLY A 478 13.63 -21.48 3.93
C GLY A 478 14.80 -22.03 4.74
N TRP A 479 15.09 -23.33 4.55
CA TRP A 479 16.26 -23.99 5.15
C TRP A 479 17.60 -23.50 4.59
N THR A 480 17.63 -22.86 3.42
CA THR A 480 18.82 -22.21 2.88
C THR A 480 18.98 -20.79 3.43
N TYR A 481 17.94 -19.96 3.28
CA TYR A 481 18.02 -18.54 3.54
C TYR A 481 18.07 -18.20 5.03
N ARG A 482 17.37 -18.93 5.90
CA ARG A 482 17.36 -18.60 7.33
C ARG A 482 18.74 -18.71 7.99
N PRO A 483 19.46 -19.84 7.91
CA PRO A 483 20.80 -19.91 8.51
C PRO A 483 21.79 -18.97 7.80
N ALA A 484 21.66 -18.79 6.49
CA ALA A 484 22.48 -17.84 5.73
C ALA A 484 22.28 -16.38 6.20
N ALA A 485 21.02 -15.96 6.43
CA ALA A 485 20.68 -14.64 6.94
C ALA A 485 21.14 -14.45 8.38
N LEU A 486 20.93 -15.45 9.26
CA LEU A 486 21.44 -15.44 10.63
C LEU A 486 22.96 -15.23 10.68
N ALA A 487 23.70 -15.96 9.84
CA ALA A 487 25.16 -15.81 9.76
C ALA A 487 25.55 -14.42 9.25
N ALA A 488 24.83 -13.87 8.27
CA ALA A 488 25.09 -12.56 7.71
C ALA A 488 24.87 -11.41 8.71
N VAL A 489 23.94 -11.55 9.66
CA VAL A 489 23.72 -10.59 10.77
C VAL A 489 24.56 -10.90 12.01
N GLY A 490 25.52 -11.83 11.93
CA GLY A 490 26.43 -12.17 13.02
C GLY A 490 25.86 -13.12 14.09
N ARG A 491 24.67 -13.68 13.89
CA ARG A 491 24.06 -14.71 14.75
C ARG A 491 24.58 -16.12 14.38
N THR A 492 25.90 -16.28 14.38
CA THR A 492 26.60 -17.44 13.82
C THR A 492 26.32 -18.75 14.58
N GLU A 493 26.16 -18.72 15.90
CA GLU A 493 25.89 -19.95 16.68
C GLU A 493 24.48 -20.50 16.41
N GLU A 494 23.50 -19.60 16.24
CA GLU A 494 22.14 -19.99 15.82
C GLU A 494 22.16 -20.54 14.39
N ALA A 495 22.94 -19.92 13.49
CA ALA A 495 23.11 -20.42 12.13
C ALA A 495 23.67 -21.86 12.12
N LYS A 496 24.77 -22.13 12.84
CA LYS A 496 25.37 -23.48 12.94
C LYS A 496 24.41 -24.54 13.49
N THR A 497 23.62 -24.17 14.51
CA THR A 497 22.60 -25.05 15.08
C THR A 497 21.57 -25.43 14.01
N LEU A 498 21.06 -24.43 13.28
CA LEU A 498 20.06 -24.63 12.24
C LEU A 498 20.61 -25.37 11.01
N ILE A 499 21.90 -25.21 10.67
CA ILE A 499 22.57 -25.99 9.62
C ILE A 499 22.57 -27.48 9.95
N SER A 500 22.82 -27.83 11.21
CA SER A 500 22.81 -29.23 11.65
C SER A 500 21.45 -29.89 11.44
N GLU A 501 20.35 -29.14 11.61
CA GLU A 501 19.01 -29.60 11.29
C GLU A 501 18.73 -29.60 9.78
N THR A 502 19.18 -28.56 9.08
CA THR A 502 19.05 -28.41 7.63
C THR A 502 19.66 -29.62 6.90
N LEU A 503 20.88 -30.02 7.26
CA LEU A 503 21.58 -31.14 6.62
C LEU A 503 21.03 -32.51 7.01
N LYS A 504 20.33 -32.64 8.14
CA LYS A 504 19.56 -33.86 8.45
C LYS A 504 18.36 -34.01 7.51
N ARG A 505 17.74 -32.90 7.13
CA ARG A 505 16.56 -32.89 6.25
C ARG A 505 16.93 -32.92 4.77
N PHE A 506 18.03 -32.26 4.40
CA PHE A 506 18.55 -32.19 3.03
C PHE A 506 20.05 -32.50 3.01
N PRO A 507 20.44 -33.80 3.05
CA PRO A 507 21.85 -34.19 3.11
C PRO A 507 22.69 -33.72 1.92
N ASP A 508 22.08 -33.57 0.74
CA ASP A 508 22.75 -33.17 -0.50
C ASP A 508 22.78 -31.64 -0.71
N LEU A 509 22.30 -30.86 0.27
CA LEU A 509 22.23 -29.40 0.17
C LEU A 509 23.62 -28.78 0.33
N THR A 510 24.12 -28.22 -0.76
CA THR A 510 25.48 -27.68 -0.90
C THR A 510 25.46 -26.31 -1.55
N ILE A 511 26.53 -25.52 -1.38
CA ILE A 511 26.64 -24.20 -2.01
C ILE A 511 26.60 -24.32 -3.53
N GLU A 512 27.42 -25.21 -4.12
CA GLU A 512 27.40 -25.48 -5.57
C GLU A 512 26.01 -25.93 -6.06
N GLY A 513 25.29 -26.75 -5.29
CA GLY A 513 23.95 -27.17 -5.66
C GLY A 513 22.98 -25.99 -5.74
N ARG A 514 22.97 -25.11 -4.72
CA ARG A 514 22.04 -23.97 -4.67
C ARG A 514 22.33 -22.89 -5.71
N VAL A 515 23.60 -22.56 -5.95
CA VAL A 515 23.96 -21.47 -6.89
C VAL A 515 23.74 -21.85 -8.36
N ASN A 516 23.49 -23.13 -8.64
CA ASN A 516 23.20 -23.65 -9.96
C ASN A 516 21.71 -23.92 -10.21
N GLU A 517 20.84 -23.64 -9.23
CA GLU A 517 19.41 -23.71 -9.42
C GLU A 517 18.94 -22.70 -10.48
N PRO A 518 17.98 -23.05 -11.35
CA PRO A 518 17.51 -22.16 -12.42
C PRO A 518 17.04 -20.78 -11.95
N LEU A 519 16.55 -20.69 -10.71
CA LEU A 519 16.05 -19.45 -10.12
C LEU A 519 17.16 -18.50 -9.64
N VAL A 520 18.39 -18.98 -9.46
CA VAL A 520 19.56 -18.16 -9.11
C VAL A 520 20.28 -17.78 -10.39
N ASN A 521 19.70 -16.85 -11.13
CA ASN A 521 20.11 -16.56 -12.50
C ASN A 521 20.98 -15.30 -12.63
N THR A 522 21.11 -14.46 -11.60
CA THR A 522 21.99 -13.29 -11.61
C THR A 522 23.31 -13.55 -10.87
N ASP A 523 24.39 -12.92 -11.33
CA ASP A 523 25.70 -13.04 -10.67
C ASP A 523 25.69 -12.44 -9.26
N ALA A 524 24.88 -11.41 -9.03
CA ALA A 524 24.67 -10.80 -7.73
C ALA A 524 24.03 -11.78 -6.73
N ASP A 525 22.96 -12.47 -7.16
CA ASP A 525 22.28 -13.47 -6.32
C ASP A 525 23.21 -14.64 -6.02
N ARG A 526 23.93 -15.16 -7.02
CA ARG A 526 24.92 -16.24 -6.83
C ARG A 526 25.99 -15.82 -5.83
N LYS A 527 26.58 -14.64 -6.00
CA LYS A 527 27.63 -14.13 -5.12
C LYS A 527 27.14 -14.03 -3.68
N ARG A 528 25.98 -13.40 -3.49
CA ARG A 528 25.38 -13.24 -2.15
C ARG A 528 25.10 -14.57 -1.49
N LEU A 529 24.55 -15.53 -2.24
CA LEU A 529 24.25 -16.86 -1.74
C LEU A 529 25.54 -17.61 -1.36
N MET A 530 26.58 -17.56 -2.19
CA MET A 530 27.89 -18.15 -1.88
C MET A 530 28.48 -17.57 -0.59
N GLU A 531 28.49 -16.25 -0.45
CA GLU A 531 29.07 -15.57 0.71
C GLU A 531 28.32 -15.93 1.99
N THR A 532 26.99 -15.77 2.00
CA THR A 532 26.15 -16.01 3.19
C THR A 532 26.08 -17.49 3.57
N MET A 533 26.05 -18.40 2.59
CA MET A 533 26.08 -19.84 2.87
C MET A 533 27.45 -20.30 3.39
N ARG A 534 28.57 -19.76 2.89
CA ARG A 534 29.89 -20.03 3.47
C ARG A 534 29.97 -19.56 4.93
N LEU A 535 29.45 -18.35 5.22
CA LEU A 535 29.41 -17.81 6.59
C LEU A 535 28.59 -18.70 7.54
N ALA A 536 27.49 -19.27 7.06
CA ALA A 536 26.66 -20.17 7.86
C ALA A 536 27.30 -21.56 8.07
N GLY A 537 28.24 -21.97 7.21
CA GLY A 537 28.92 -23.26 7.28
C GLY A 537 28.26 -24.36 6.46
N PHE A 538 27.58 -24.02 5.36
CA PHE A 538 27.09 -25.02 4.42
C PHE A 538 28.25 -25.78 3.73
N PRO A 539 28.08 -27.07 3.41
CA PRO A 539 29.05 -27.81 2.61
C PRO A 539 29.22 -27.17 1.23
N PRO A 540 30.46 -26.96 0.73
CA PRO A 540 30.67 -26.22 -0.50
C PRO A 540 30.29 -27.00 -1.76
N CYS A 541 30.69 -28.27 -1.85
CA CYS A 541 30.73 -29.01 -3.12
C CYS A 541 29.50 -29.89 -3.34
N ALA A 542 28.95 -29.83 -4.54
CA ALA A 542 27.85 -30.69 -4.97
C ALA A 542 28.35 -32.06 -5.43
N SER A 543 27.47 -33.06 -5.45
CA SER A 543 27.82 -34.37 -6.01
C SER A 543 27.98 -34.30 -7.54
N PRO A 544 28.87 -35.12 -8.13
CA PRO A 544 29.01 -35.20 -9.59
C PRO A 544 27.70 -35.52 -10.31
N GLU A 545 26.84 -36.35 -9.72
CA GLU A 545 25.54 -36.75 -10.30
C GLU A 545 24.56 -35.58 -10.39
N LEU A 546 24.61 -34.65 -9.43
CA LEU A 546 23.80 -33.42 -9.47
C LEU A 546 24.30 -32.50 -10.59
N LEU A 547 25.62 -32.30 -10.65
CA LEU A 547 26.25 -31.39 -11.62
C LEU A 547 26.14 -31.89 -13.07
N ALA A 548 26.15 -33.20 -13.29
CA ALA A 548 26.03 -33.80 -14.63
C ALA A 548 24.69 -33.50 -15.32
N LYS A 549 23.66 -33.09 -14.57
CA LYS A 549 22.34 -32.70 -15.10
C LYS A 549 22.29 -31.25 -15.57
N ILE A 550 23.38 -30.50 -15.39
CA ILE A 550 23.45 -29.06 -15.61
C ILE A 550 24.40 -28.84 -16.79
N ASP A 551 23.91 -28.20 -17.87
CA ASP A 551 24.69 -28.02 -19.12
C ASP A 551 26.01 -27.26 -18.87
N LYS A 552 26.02 -26.32 -17.91
CA LYS A 552 27.20 -25.52 -17.52
C LYS A 552 27.16 -25.12 -16.04
N PRO A 553 27.55 -26.01 -15.11
CA PRO A 553 27.49 -25.69 -13.70
C PRO A 553 28.57 -24.68 -13.32
N VAL A 554 28.19 -23.66 -12.55
CA VAL A 554 29.09 -22.80 -11.78
C VAL A 554 29.79 -23.67 -10.74
N ARG A 555 31.12 -23.74 -10.83
CA ARG A 555 31.97 -24.52 -9.93
C ARG A 555 32.71 -23.61 -8.95
N LEU A 556 32.77 -24.01 -7.69
CA LEU A 556 33.58 -23.32 -6.69
C LEU A 556 35.06 -23.72 -6.83
N PRO A 557 36.02 -22.79 -6.69
CA PRO A 557 37.45 -23.13 -6.81
C PRO A 557 37.88 -24.28 -5.89
N GLU A 558 37.38 -24.30 -4.65
CA GLU A 558 37.65 -25.37 -3.67
C GLU A 558 37.11 -26.74 -4.08
N CYS A 559 36.16 -26.81 -5.00
CA CYS A 559 35.54 -28.04 -5.48
C CYS A 559 36.13 -28.55 -6.80
N LEU A 560 37.04 -27.78 -7.42
CA LEU A 560 37.81 -28.19 -8.61
C LEU A 560 39.13 -28.87 -8.24
N ALA A 561 39.59 -28.69 -7.00
CA ALA A 561 40.86 -29.21 -6.48
C ALA A 561 40.75 -30.64 -5.91
N ASN A 562 39.51 -31.16 -5.80
CA ASN A 562 39.15 -32.52 -5.41
C ASN A 562 38.44 -33.20 -6.57
#